data_AF-A0A4Y8C7N3-F1
#
_entry.id   AF-A0A4Y8C7N3-F1
#
_cell.length_a   1.000
_cell.length_b   1.000
_cell.length_c   1.000
_cell.angle_alpha   90.00
_cell.angle_beta   90.00
_cell.angle_gamma   90.00
#
_symmetry.space_group_name_H-M   'P 1'
#
loop_
_entity.id
_entity.type
_entity.pdbx_description
1 polymer ?
#
loop_
_entity_poly.entity_id
_entity_poly.type
_entity_poly.pdbx_seq_one_letter_code
_entity_poly.pdbx_strand_id
1 'polypeptide(L)'
;EIIWIMFHILDFSSELQSARLMVLETSSLDIEFFSNFCSSKPFFQFSRIYFLELMSHYYERFHKDILGLNKKLAENFKNSIVSHGNDPLDALQGIEQFVYNLPQMITHPSYKELLSKRK
;
A
#
# COMPACT_ATOMS: atom_id res chain seq x y z
N GLU A 1 -26.04 12.71 6.88
CA GLU A 1 -26.47 13.80 7.81
C GLU A 1 -25.36 14.26 8.75
N ILE A 2 -24.75 13.39 9.58
CA ILE A 2 -23.68 13.78 10.52
C ILE A 2 -22.53 14.55 9.85
N ILE A 3 -21.99 14.04 8.74
CA ILE A 3 -20.88 14.69 8.01
C ILE A 3 -21.27 16.09 7.55
N TRP A 4 -22.48 16.25 7.02
CA TRP A 4 -23.00 17.53 6.56
C TRP A 4 -23.07 18.53 7.72
N ILE A 5 -23.63 18.13 8.86
CA ILE A 5 -23.71 18.97 10.06
C ILE A 5 -22.30 19.37 10.54
N MET A 6 -21.36 18.42 10.61
CA MET A 6 -19.98 18.70 11.06
C MET A 6 -19.27 19.71 10.17
N PHE A 7 -19.42 19.62 8.84
CA PHE A 7 -18.82 20.58 7.90
C PHE A 7 -19.47 21.97 7.95
N HIS A 8 -20.69 22.10 8.48
CA HIS A 8 -21.30 23.42 8.71
C HIS A 8 -20.85 24.05 10.04
N ILE A 9 -20.42 23.25 11.01
CA ILE A 9 -20.00 23.72 12.34
C ILE A 9 -18.51 24.04 12.38
N LEU A 10 -17.68 23.21 11.73
CA LEU A 10 -16.21 23.31 11.78
C LEU A 10 -15.63 23.43 10.38
N ASP A 11 -14.55 24.21 10.26
CA ASP A 11 -13.78 24.33 9.04
C ASP A 11 -12.70 23.23 8.97
N PHE A 12 -12.86 22.32 8.01
CA PHE A 12 -11.89 21.24 7.69
C PHE A 12 -11.10 21.52 6.41
N SER A 13 -11.13 22.75 5.89
CA SER A 13 -10.51 23.10 4.60
C SER A 13 -9.03 22.71 4.55
N SER A 14 -8.28 22.95 5.64
CA SER A 14 -6.86 22.58 5.72
C SER A 14 -6.64 21.07 5.69
N GLU A 15 -7.45 20.29 6.41
CA GLU A 15 -7.37 18.84 6.54
C GLU A 15 -7.69 18.17 5.21
N LEU A 16 -8.71 18.67 4.51
CA LEU A 16 -9.11 18.21 3.18
C LEU A 16 -8.05 18.58 2.13
N GLN A 17 -7.56 19.82 2.13
CA GLN A 17 -6.53 20.26 1.18
C GLN A 17 -5.21 19.51 1.37
N SER A 18 -4.86 19.18 2.61
CA SER A 18 -3.66 18.40 2.94
C SER A 18 -3.84 16.88 2.84
N ALA A 19 -5.03 16.41 2.43
CA ALA A 19 -5.40 14.99 2.38
C ALA A 19 -5.19 14.23 3.72
N ARG A 20 -5.24 14.94 4.85
CA ARG A 20 -5.20 14.35 6.20
C ARG A 20 -6.55 13.80 6.64
N LEU A 21 -7.63 14.31 6.06
CA LEU A 21 -9.00 13.80 6.22
C LEU A 21 -9.50 13.29 4.87
N MET A 22 -10.02 12.06 4.86
CA MET A 22 -10.62 11.44 3.69
C MET A 22 -12.00 10.91 4.06
N VAL A 23 -13.00 11.23 3.23
CA VAL A 23 -14.38 10.74 3.38
C VAL A 23 -14.65 9.79 2.22
N LEU A 24 -15.00 8.55 2.53
CA LEU A 24 -15.25 7.51 1.54
C LEU A 24 -16.66 6.95 1.72
N GLU A 25 -17.35 6.74 0.61
CA GLU A 25 -18.63 6.05 0.58
C GLU A 25 -18.40 4.56 0.35
N THR A 26 -18.59 3.74 1.39
CA THR A 26 -18.29 2.29 1.37
C THR A 26 -19.05 1.49 0.31
N SER A 27 -20.26 1.91 -0.07
CA SER A 27 -21.06 1.29 -1.14
C SER A 27 -20.45 1.42 -2.53
N SER A 28 -19.63 2.46 -2.75
CA SER A 28 -19.00 2.74 -4.04
C SER A 28 -17.63 2.11 -4.22
N LEU A 29 -17.05 1.54 -3.15
CA LEU A 29 -15.68 1.03 -3.17
C LEU A 29 -15.61 -0.35 -3.81
N ASP A 30 -14.89 -0.43 -4.92
CA ASP A 30 -14.58 -1.68 -5.62
C ASP A 30 -13.23 -2.26 -5.20
N ILE A 31 -12.92 -3.44 -5.73
CA ILE A 31 -11.68 -4.16 -5.42
C ILE A 31 -10.45 -3.39 -5.93
N GLU A 32 -10.58 -2.73 -7.08
CA GLU A 32 -9.50 -1.94 -7.68
C GLU A 32 -9.12 -0.75 -6.79
N PHE A 33 -10.11 -0.05 -6.23
CA PHE A 33 -9.89 1.02 -5.27
C PHE A 33 -9.06 0.54 -4.07
N PHE A 34 -9.44 -0.58 -3.44
CA PHE A 34 -8.70 -1.08 -2.27
C PHE A 34 -7.25 -1.45 -2.61
N SER A 35 -7.03 -2.09 -3.76
CA SER A 35 -5.69 -2.44 -4.22
C SER A 35 -4.80 -1.20 -4.42
N ASN A 36 -5.33 -0.19 -5.12
CA ASN A 36 -4.63 1.06 -5.39
C ASN A 36 -4.40 1.86 -4.11
N PHE A 37 -5.42 1.96 -3.26
CA PHE A 37 -5.37 2.66 -1.99
C PHE A 37 -4.29 2.06 -1.06
N CYS A 38 -4.34 0.75 -0.82
CA CYS A 38 -3.41 0.06 0.08
C CYS A 38 -1.96 0.04 -0.44
N SER A 39 -1.76 0.13 -1.76
CA SER A 39 -0.43 0.15 -2.39
C SER A 39 0.15 1.55 -2.56
N SER A 40 -0.67 2.59 -2.46
CA SER A 40 -0.22 3.98 -2.59
C SER A 40 0.51 4.49 -1.34
N LYS A 41 1.44 5.43 -1.52
CA LYS A 41 1.99 6.20 -0.40
C LYS A 41 0.99 7.31 -0.02
N PRO A 42 0.79 7.61 1.28
CA PRO A 42 1.53 7.10 2.43
C PRO A 42 0.99 5.79 3.03
N PHE A 43 -0.19 5.32 2.61
CA PHE A 43 -0.90 4.20 3.25
C PHE A 43 -0.07 2.92 3.31
N PHE A 44 0.64 2.57 2.24
CA PHE A 44 1.50 1.40 2.21
C PHE A 44 2.60 1.44 3.29
N GLN A 45 3.17 2.61 3.57
CA GLN A 45 4.25 2.76 4.56
C GLN A 45 3.76 2.50 5.98
N PHE A 46 2.50 2.80 6.25
CA PHE A 46 1.85 2.60 7.55
C PHE A 46 1.01 1.30 7.60
N SER A 47 1.01 0.49 6.54
CA SER A 47 0.21 -0.74 6.44
C SER A 47 0.44 -1.71 7.61
N ARG A 48 1.67 -1.80 8.13
CA ARG A 48 2.04 -2.70 9.24
C ARG A 48 1.51 -2.26 10.62
N ILE A 49 1.10 -0.99 10.76
CA ILE A 49 0.53 -0.43 11.99
C ILE A 49 -0.95 -0.09 11.84
N TYR A 50 -1.59 -0.57 10.77
CA TYR A 50 -3.00 -0.34 10.51
C TYR A 50 -3.86 -0.83 11.68
N PHE A 51 -4.72 0.04 12.17
CA PHE A 51 -5.72 -0.26 13.19
C PHE A 51 -7.02 0.49 12.88
N LEU A 52 -8.13 -0.24 12.85
CA LEU A 52 -9.46 0.34 12.66
C LEU A 52 -10.09 0.62 14.03
N GLU A 53 -10.02 1.88 14.45
CA GLU A 53 -10.58 2.34 15.72
C GLU A 53 -12.00 2.91 15.55
N LEU A 54 -12.92 2.49 16.42
CA LEU A 54 -14.25 3.08 16.53
C LEU A 54 -14.26 4.12 17.65
N MET A 55 -14.53 5.38 17.29
CA MET A 55 -14.49 6.51 18.23
C MET A 55 -15.69 6.56 19.19
N SER A 56 -16.75 5.79 18.95
CA SER A 56 -17.97 5.81 19.76
C SER A 56 -18.72 4.48 19.69
N HIS A 57 -19.25 4.05 20.84
CA HIS A 57 -20.13 2.88 20.96
C HIS A 57 -21.39 2.97 20.09
N TYR A 58 -21.81 4.18 19.71
CA TYR A 58 -22.96 4.37 18.82
C TYR A 58 -22.82 3.55 17.52
N TYR A 59 -21.61 3.48 16.97
CA TYR A 59 -21.36 2.81 15.69
C TYR A 59 -21.28 1.28 15.78
N GLU A 60 -21.27 0.69 16.98
CA GLU A 60 -21.26 -0.77 17.15
C GLU A 60 -22.49 -1.45 16.53
N ARG A 61 -23.60 -0.72 16.35
CA ARG A 61 -24.79 -1.22 15.66
C ARG A 61 -24.51 -1.64 14.22
N PHE A 62 -23.46 -1.08 13.59
CA PHE A 62 -23.01 -1.40 12.23
C PHE A 62 -21.83 -2.38 12.21
N HIS A 63 -21.62 -3.13 13.30
CA HIS A 63 -20.45 -4.00 13.49
C HIS A 63 -20.21 -4.95 12.33
N LYS A 64 -21.27 -5.51 11.73
CA LYS A 64 -21.15 -6.43 10.59
C LYS A 64 -20.46 -5.78 9.38
N ASP A 65 -20.86 -4.56 9.04
CA ASP A 65 -20.32 -3.83 7.90
C ASP A 65 -18.89 -3.34 8.18
N ILE A 66 -18.65 -2.86 9.41
CA ILE A 66 -17.32 -2.47 9.89
C ILE A 66 -16.35 -3.65 9.84
N LEU A 67 -16.77 -4.83 10.32
CA LEU A 67 -15.96 -6.04 10.29
C LEU A 67 -15.66 -6.48 8.85
N GLY A 68 -16.66 -6.39 7.96
CA GLY A 68 -16.49 -6.68 6.53
C GLY A 68 -15.48 -5.75 5.87
N LEU A 69 -15.59 -4.44 6.13
CA LEU A 69 -14.65 -3.44 5.63
C LEU A 69 -13.23 -3.68 6.18
N ASN A 70 -13.11 -3.97 7.48
CA ASN A 70 -11.84 -4.23 8.11
C ASN A 70 -11.12 -5.43 7.49
N LYS A 71 -11.85 -6.52 7.23
CA LYS A 71 -11.31 -7.71 6.57
C LYS A 71 -10.79 -7.37 5.18
N LYS A 72 -11.57 -6.64 4.37
CA LYS A 72 -11.15 -6.19 3.03
C LYS A 72 -9.87 -5.35 3.09
N LEU A 73 -9.79 -4.39 4.00
CA LEU A 73 -8.60 -3.55 4.16
C LEU A 73 -7.38 -4.36 4.62
N ALA A 74 -7.55 -5.22 5.63
CA ALA A 74 -6.47 -6.05 6.15
C ALA A 74 -5.93 -7.03 5.09
N GLU A 75 -6.80 -7.64 4.29
CA GLU A 75 -6.41 -8.51 3.18
C GLU A 75 -5.66 -7.75 2.09
N ASN A 76 -6.14 -6.56 1.69
CA ASN A 76 -5.46 -5.76 0.67
C ASN A 76 -4.11 -5.22 1.13
N PHE A 77 -4.00 -4.78 2.39
CA PHE A 77 -2.70 -4.42 2.97
C PHE A 77 -1.75 -5.62 2.99
N LYS A 78 -2.22 -6.80 3.42
CA LYS A 78 -1.41 -8.02 3.39
C LYS A 78 -0.93 -8.33 1.97
N ASN A 79 -1.83 -8.29 0.98
CA ASN A 79 -1.49 -8.56 -0.41
C ASN A 79 -0.47 -7.56 -0.95
N SER A 80 -0.63 -6.27 -0.63
CA SER A 80 0.31 -5.22 -1.01
C SER A 80 1.69 -5.41 -0.36
N ILE A 81 1.75 -5.83 0.91
CA ILE A 81 3.01 -6.10 1.61
C ILE A 81 3.73 -7.29 0.97
N VAL A 82 3.00 -8.37 0.68
CA VAL A 82 3.55 -9.57 0.04
C VAL A 82 4.03 -9.27 -1.37
N SER A 83 3.30 -8.47 -2.16
CA SER A 83 3.66 -8.16 -3.55
C SER A 83 4.95 -7.35 -3.67
N HIS A 84 5.26 -6.49 -2.70
CA HIS A 84 6.50 -5.71 -2.70
C HIS A 84 7.73 -6.55 -2.36
N GLY A 85 7.56 -7.73 -1.77
CA GLY A 85 8.65 -8.63 -1.38
C GLY A 85 9.49 -8.05 -0.24
N ASN A 86 9.47 -8.70 0.91
CA ASN A 86 10.33 -8.31 2.03
C ASN A 86 11.00 -9.49 2.74
N ASP A 87 11.03 -10.67 2.12
CA ASP A 87 11.67 -11.82 2.71
C ASP A 87 13.21 -11.62 2.69
N PRO A 88 13.85 -11.49 3.86
CA PRO A 88 15.30 -11.37 3.92
C PRO A 88 16.01 -12.59 3.35
N LEU A 89 15.38 -13.78 3.41
CA LEU A 89 15.94 -15.01 2.86
C LEU A 89 16.04 -14.93 1.33
N ASP A 90 14.98 -14.47 0.67
CA ASP A 90 14.97 -14.25 -0.79
C ASP A 90 16.04 -13.23 -1.21
N ALA A 91 16.19 -12.15 -0.43
CA ALA A 91 17.23 -11.15 -0.68
C ALA A 91 18.64 -11.74 -0.53
N LEU A 92 18.89 -12.54 0.50
CA LEU A 92 20.17 -13.22 0.72
C LEU A 92 20.47 -14.21 -0.40
N GLN A 93 19.48 -15.00 -0.81
CA GLN A 93 19.62 -15.93 -1.93
C GLN A 93 19.94 -15.17 -3.23
N GLY A 94 19.28 -14.04 -3.49
CA GLY A 94 19.59 -13.18 -4.64
C GLY A 94 21.04 -12.69 -4.63
N ILE A 95 21.55 -12.28 -3.47
CA ILE A 95 22.96 -11.87 -3.30
C ILE A 95 23.92 -13.05 -3.53
N GLU A 96 23.61 -14.22 -2.96
CA GLU A 96 24.43 -15.42 -3.13
C GLU A 96 24.54 -15.82 -4.61
N GLN A 97 23.41 -15.86 -5.31
CA GLN A 97 23.37 -16.16 -6.75
C GLN A 97 24.12 -15.08 -7.56
N PHE A 98 23.99 -13.80 -7.19
CA PHE A 98 24.74 -12.73 -7.84
C PHE A 98 26.26 -12.92 -7.67
N VAL A 99 26.73 -13.20 -6.45
CA VAL A 99 28.15 -13.41 -6.15
C VAL A 99 28.69 -14.66 -6.85
N TYR A 100 27.93 -15.75 -6.87
CA TYR A 100 28.31 -16.99 -7.57
C TYR A 100 28.52 -16.77 -9.07
N ASN A 101 27.65 -15.97 -9.71
CA ASN A 101 27.72 -15.70 -11.15
C ASN A 101 28.68 -14.56 -11.53
N LEU A 102 29.13 -13.76 -10.56
CA LEU A 102 29.99 -12.59 -10.80
C LEU A 102 31.25 -12.90 -11.63
N PRO A 103 32.01 -13.99 -11.36
CA PRO A 103 33.21 -14.31 -12.14
C PRO A 103 32.92 -14.61 -13.62
N GLN A 104 31.76 -15.20 -13.92
CA GLN A 104 31.36 -15.49 -15.30
C GLN A 104 30.83 -14.24 -16.02
N MET A 105 30.21 -13.31 -15.28
CA MET A 105 29.72 -12.06 -15.86
C MET A 105 30.87 -11.15 -16.32
N ILE A 106 31.97 -11.10 -15.57
CA ILE A 106 33.12 -10.22 -15.88
C ILE A 106 34.01 -10.76 -17.01
N THR A 107 33.91 -12.05 -17.37
CA THR A 107 34.70 -12.65 -18.45
C THR A 107 34.12 -12.41 -19.84
N HIS A 108 32.87 -11.96 -19.93
CA HIS A 108 32.20 -11.68 -21.20
C HIS A 108 32.19 -10.18 -21.50
N PRO A 109 32.25 -9.80 -22.79
CA PRO A 109 32.17 -8.39 -23.19
C PRO A 109 30.84 -7.78 -22.73
N SER A 110 30.93 -6.60 -22.14
CA SER A 110 29.78 -5.86 -21.66
C SER A 110 28.85 -5.46 -22.81
N TYR A 111 27.58 -5.20 -22.49
CA TYR A 111 26.61 -4.71 -23.46
C TYR A 111 27.07 -3.45 -24.21
N LYS A 112 27.77 -2.55 -23.51
CA LYS A 112 28.34 -1.33 -24.10
C LYS A 112 29.43 -1.64 -25.13
N GLU A 113 30.30 -2.60 -24.81
CA GLU A 113 31.36 -3.04 -25.74
C GLU A 113 30.76 -3.72 -26.97
N LEU A 114 29.75 -4.56 -26.79
CA LEU A 114 29.03 -5.19 -27.90
C LEU A 114 28.36 -4.17 -28.83
N LEU A 115 27.74 -3.13 -28.28
CA LEU A 115 27.17 -2.02 -29.06
C LEU A 115 28.24 -1.27 -29.87
N SER A 116 29.41 -1.04 -29.27
CA SER A 116 30.52 -0.33 -29.93
C SER A 116 31.14 -1.12 -31.09
N LYS A 117 31.14 -2.45 -31.00
CA LYS A 117 31.68 -3.37 -32.02
C LYS A 117 30.70 -3.66 -33.17
N ARG A 118 29.46 -3.16 -33.12
CA ARG A 118 28.39 -3.47 -34.09
C ARG A 118 28.52 -2.74 -35.44
N LYS A 119 29.65 -2.07 -35.71
CA LYS A 119 29.93 -1.37 -36.97
C LYS A 119 30.62 -2.27 -37.98
#